data_AF-A0A177QQC3-F1
#
_entry.id   AF-A0A177QQC3-F1
#
_cell.length_a   1.000
_cell.length_b   1.000
_cell.length_c   1.000
_cell.angle_alpha   90.00
_cell.angle_beta   90.00
_cell.angle_gamma   90.00
#
_symmetry.space_group_name_H-M   'P 1'
#
loop_
_entity.id
_entity.type
_entity.pdbx_description
1 polymer ?
#
loop_
_entity_poly.entity_id
_entity_poly.type
_entity_poly.pdbx_seq_one_letter_code
_entity_poly.pdbx_strand_id
1 'polypeptide(L)'
;MIDSNIFLIAIILFFISLILLFAPRKKNPATQEESQIPSSYAVSSQDIRAVAGDDILATQLDLARAYLEMGKKSLAQKILTHVSEHGNQQQCTEAKYLLDNI
;
A
#
# COMPACT_ATOMS: atom_id res chain seq x y z
N MET A 1 -15.72 -9.33 52.50
CA MET A 1 -16.66 -8.21 52.24
C MET A 1 -15.94 -7.35 51.22
N ILE A 2 -16.35 -7.36 49.94
CA ILE A 2 -15.69 -6.53 48.93
C ILE A 2 -16.09 -5.09 49.24
N ASP A 3 -15.11 -4.20 49.43
CA ASP A 3 -15.38 -2.82 49.83
C ASP A 3 -16.20 -2.10 48.77
N SER A 4 -17.25 -1.39 49.21
CA SER A 4 -18.17 -0.68 48.31
C SER A 4 -17.46 0.33 47.41
N ASN A 5 -16.29 0.84 47.82
CA ASN A 5 -15.46 1.74 47.02
C ASN A 5 -14.80 1.02 45.84
N ILE A 6 -14.39 -0.23 46.00
CA ILE A 6 -13.80 -1.05 44.93
C ILE A 6 -14.87 -1.38 43.89
N PHE A 7 -16.08 -1.70 44.33
CA PHE A 7 -17.21 -1.96 43.45
C PHE A 7 -17.62 -0.70 42.66
N LEU A 8 -17.61 0.48 43.31
CA LEU A 8 -17.88 1.77 42.65
C LEU A 8 -16.84 2.08 41.56
N ILE A 9 -15.55 1.87 41.84
CA ILE A 9 -14.46 2.09 40.87
C ILE A 9 -14.60 1.15 39.67
N ALA A 10 -14.92 -0.12 39.89
CA ALA A 10 -15.11 -1.09 38.81
C ALA A 10 -16.26 -0.70 37.87
N ILE A 11 -17.36 -0.19 38.42
CA ILE A 11 -18.51 0.31 37.63
C ILE A 11 -18.10 1.54 36.81
N ILE A 12 -17.39 2.49 37.42
CA ILE A 12 -16.93 3.71 36.73
C ILE A 12 -16.00 3.35 35.57
N LEU A 13 -15.06 2.43 35.77
CA LEU A 13 -14.17 1.97 34.70
C LEU A 13 -14.92 1.24 33.58
N PHE A 14 -15.93 0.44 33.92
CA PHE A 14 -16.79 -0.22 32.94
C PHE A 14 -17.57 0.80 32.10
N PHE A 15 -18.15 1.83 32.73
CA PHE A 15 -18.88 2.89 32.02
C PHE A 15 -17.95 3.80 31.21
N ILE A 16 -16.76 4.12 31.69
CA ILE A 16 -15.76 4.89 30.93
C ILE A 16 -15.30 4.10 29.69
N SER A 17 -15.06 2.79 29.86
CA SER A 17 -14.73 1.88 28.76
C SER A 17 -15.88 1.80 27.74
N LEU A 18 -17.13 1.72 28.21
CA LEU A 18 -18.32 1.69 27.37
C LEU A 18 -18.54 3.03 26.63
N ILE A 19 -18.27 4.17 27.29
CA ILE A 19 -18.39 5.51 26.72
C ILE A 19 -17.30 5.76 25.67
N LEU A 20 -16.07 5.31 25.89
CA LEU A 20 -15.02 5.36 24.88
C LEU A 20 -15.34 4.51 23.64
N LEU A 21 -16.14 3.46 23.80
CA LEU A 21 -16.61 2.64 22.68
C LEU A 21 -17.75 3.31 21.88
N PHE A 22 -18.59 4.10 22.54
CA PHE A 22 -19.75 4.74 21.93
C PHE A 22 -19.52 6.20 21.48
N ALA A 23 -18.34 6.77 21.69
CA ALA A 23 -18.03 8.12 21.27
C ALA A 23 -17.91 8.22 19.73
N PRO A 24 -18.73 9.06 19.05
CA PRO A 24 -18.61 9.26 17.61
C PRO A 24 -17.32 10.02 17.28
N ARG A 25 -16.49 9.47 16.39
CA ARG A 25 -15.27 10.13 15.91
C ARG A 25 -15.60 11.45 15.21
N LYS A 26 -15.37 12.57 15.88
CA LYS A 26 -15.37 13.91 15.27
C LYS A 26 -14.23 13.94 14.24
N LYS A 27 -14.58 13.92 12.94
CA LYS A 27 -13.65 13.97 11.81
C LYS A 27 -12.87 15.29 11.82
N ASN A 28 -11.64 15.26 12.36
CA ASN A 28 -10.65 16.31 12.12
C ASN A 28 -10.21 16.22 10.65
N PRO A 29 -10.14 17.34 9.90
CA PRO A 29 -9.54 17.35 8.57
C PRO A 29 -8.02 17.34 8.72
N ALA A 30 -7.35 16.52 7.90
CA ALA A 30 -5.90 16.27 7.90
C ALA A 30 -5.38 15.43 9.07
N THR A 31 -5.51 14.11 8.93
CA THR A 31 -4.44 13.09 9.07
C THR A 31 -5.17 11.74 9.07
N GLN A 32 -5.05 11.04 7.95
CA GLN A 32 -5.76 9.80 7.65
C GLN A 32 -5.01 8.62 8.28
N GLU A 33 -5.51 8.09 9.39
CA GLU A 33 -5.27 6.71 9.81
C GLU A 33 -6.54 6.18 10.52
N GLU A 34 -7.37 5.40 9.80
CA GLU A 34 -7.96 4.16 10.32
C GLU A 34 -8.60 3.31 9.20
N SER A 35 -7.94 2.18 8.95
CA SER A 35 -8.46 0.83 8.74
C SER A 35 -9.98 0.63 8.54
N GLN A 36 -10.34 0.11 7.37
CA GLN A 36 -11.55 -0.68 7.17
C GLN A 36 -11.22 -1.83 6.20
N ILE A 37 -11.51 -3.09 6.54
CA ILE A 37 -11.63 -4.17 5.54
C ILE A 37 -13.14 -4.35 5.25
N PRO A 38 -13.69 -3.68 4.21
CA PRO A 38 -14.85 -4.22 3.50
C PRO A 38 -14.78 -3.98 1.97
N SER A 39 -15.19 -5.01 1.23
CA SER A 39 -15.46 -5.08 -0.22
C SER A 39 -14.41 -4.48 -1.15
N SER A 40 -13.34 -5.25 -1.41
CA SER A 40 -12.75 -5.44 -2.75
C SER A 40 -11.38 -6.05 -2.54
N TYR A 41 -11.18 -7.27 -3.00
CA TYR A 41 -9.85 -7.86 -3.20
C TYR A 41 -9.13 -7.21 -4.41
N ALA A 42 -9.43 -5.95 -4.72
CA ALA A 42 -8.56 -5.11 -5.51
C ALA A 42 -7.36 -4.75 -4.63
N VAL A 43 -6.46 -5.71 -4.47
CA VAL A 43 -5.08 -5.39 -4.16
C VAL A 43 -4.66 -4.36 -5.20
N SER A 44 -4.49 -3.11 -4.79
CA SER A 44 -4.09 -2.07 -5.73
C SER A 44 -2.67 -2.38 -6.19
N SER A 45 -2.34 -2.04 -7.44
CA SER A 45 -0.97 -2.21 -7.94
C SER A 45 0.06 -1.47 -7.07
N GLN A 46 -0.38 -0.48 -6.29
CA GLN A 46 0.43 0.25 -5.31
C GLN A 46 0.69 -0.54 -4.02
N ASP A 47 -0.26 -1.34 -3.55
CA ASP A 47 -0.08 -2.15 -2.33
C ASP A 47 0.84 -3.36 -2.56
N ILE A 48 0.82 -3.95 -3.77
CA ILE A 48 1.84 -4.93 -4.19
C ILE A 48 3.20 -4.23 -4.19
N ARG A 49 3.29 -3.03 -4.78
CA ARG A 49 4.51 -2.20 -4.91
C ARG A 49 5.22 -1.89 -3.60
N ALA A 50 4.50 -1.83 -2.49
CA ALA A 50 5.05 -1.48 -1.18
C ALA A 50 5.81 -2.63 -0.48
N VAL A 51 5.61 -3.89 -0.88
CA VAL A 51 6.12 -5.06 -0.13
C VAL A 51 7.29 -5.76 -0.84
N ALA A 52 7.41 -5.68 -2.17
CA ALA A 52 8.42 -6.43 -2.92
C ALA A 52 9.23 -5.56 -3.89
N GLY A 53 9.82 -4.49 -3.36
CA GLY A 53 10.44 -3.39 -4.13
C GLY A 53 11.31 -3.82 -5.32
N ASP A 54 12.19 -4.81 -5.17
CA ASP A 54 13.09 -5.26 -6.25
C ASP A 54 12.45 -6.30 -7.18
N ASP A 55 11.63 -7.21 -6.64
CA ASP A 55 10.95 -8.28 -7.41
C ASP A 55 9.86 -7.72 -8.35
N ILE A 56 9.27 -6.59 -7.96
CA ILE A 56 8.21 -5.95 -8.77
C ILE A 56 8.81 -5.25 -9.97
N LEU A 57 10.00 -4.66 -9.83
CA LEU A 57 10.69 -4.02 -10.95
C LEU A 57 11.18 -5.06 -11.94
N ALA A 58 11.63 -6.24 -11.47
CA ALA A 58 11.90 -7.38 -12.33
C ALA A 58 10.64 -7.82 -13.11
N THR A 59 9.51 -7.97 -12.42
CA THR A 59 8.21 -8.30 -13.06
C THR A 59 7.78 -7.24 -14.09
N GLN A 60 7.99 -5.97 -13.77
CA GLN A 60 7.68 -4.86 -14.68
C GLN A 60 8.59 -4.86 -15.92
N LEU A 61 9.88 -5.17 -15.75
CA LEU A 61 10.81 -5.30 -16.85
C LEU A 61 10.39 -6.44 -17.80
N ASP A 62 9.98 -7.58 -17.27
CA ASP A 62 9.44 -8.69 -18.06
C ASP A 62 8.14 -8.32 -18.80
N LEU A 63 7.23 -7.60 -18.12
CA LEU A 63 6.01 -7.10 -18.75
C LEU A 63 6.31 -6.12 -19.90
N ALA A 64 7.33 -5.27 -19.73
CA ALA A 64 7.74 -4.35 -20.79
C ALA A 64 8.28 -5.10 -22.02
N ARG A 65 9.09 -6.14 -21.82
CA ARG A 65 9.57 -7.01 -22.91
C ARG A 65 8.40 -7.62 -23.68
N ALA A 66 7.41 -8.18 -22.96
CA ALA A 66 6.21 -8.72 -23.59
C ALA A 66 5.42 -7.66 -24.39
N TYR A 67 5.34 -6.42 -23.90
CA TYR A 67 4.70 -5.33 -24.67
C TYR A 67 5.49 -4.93 -25.91
N LEU A 68 6.83 -4.97 -25.90
CA LEU A 68 7.64 -4.77 -27.09
C LEU A 68 7.35 -5.85 -28.14
N GLU A 69 7.30 -7.12 -27.72
CA GLU A 69 6.96 -8.25 -28.59
C GLU A 69 5.56 -8.11 -29.21
N MET A 70 4.60 -7.60 -28.45
CA MET A 70 3.24 -7.31 -28.93
C MET A 70 3.14 -6.02 -29.77
N GLY A 71 4.25 -5.32 -30.03
CA GLY A 71 4.26 -4.05 -30.76
C GLY A 71 3.66 -2.86 -29.99
N LYS A 72 3.35 -3.03 -28.70
CA LYS A 72 2.76 -1.99 -27.82
C LYS A 72 3.84 -1.08 -27.23
N LYS A 73 4.64 -0.47 -28.11
CA LYS A 73 5.84 0.32 -27.76
C LYS A 73 5.58 1.43 -26.75
N SER A 74 4.47 2.14 -26.85
CA SER A 74 4.12 3.23 -25.92
C SER A 74 3.86 2.77 -24.48
N LEU A 75 3.32 1.56 -24.30
CA LEU A 75 3.13 0.96 -22.98
C LEU A 75 4.45 0.44 -22.42
N ALA A 76 5.25 -0.22 -23.26
CA ALA A 76 6.59 -0.66 -22.88
C ALA A 76 7.48 0.51 -22.44
N GLN A 77 7.49 1.62 -23.20
CA GLN A 77 8.27 2.81 -22.89
C GLN A 77 7.95 3.35 -21.49
N LYS A 78 6.66 3.48 -21.14
CA LYS A 78 6.25 3.97 -19.82
C LYS A 78 6.79 3.10 -18.68
N ILE A 79 6.74 1.78 -18.85
CA ILE A 79 7.22 0.84 -17.85
C ILE A 79 8.75 0.88 -17.76
N LEU A 80 9.45 0.93 -18.91
CA LEU A 80 10.91 0.99 -18.94
C LEU A 80 11.46 2.30 -18.37
N THR A 81 10.83 3.45 -18.61
CA THR A 81 11.20 4.70 -17.95
C THR A 81 11.10 4.55 -16.43
N HIS A 82 10.00 3.98 -15.96
CA HIS A 82 9.77 3.76 -14.55
C HIS A 82 10.80 2.81 -13.92
N VAL A 83 11.14 1.69 -14.58
CA VAL A 83 12.22 0.77 -14.14
C VAL A 83 13.60 1.44 -14.21
N SER A 84 13.86 2.30 -15.19
CA SER A 84 15.16 3.00 -15.34
C SER A 84 15.48 4.01 -14.23
N GLU A 85 14.46 4.47 -13.52
CA GLU A 85 14.56 5.45 -12.43
C GLU A 85 14.56 4.79 -11.04
N HIS A 86 13.90 3.63 -10.91
CA HIS A 86 13.64 3.01 -9.60
C HIS A 86 14.32 1.65 -9.41
N GLY A 87 14.82 1.04 -10.49
CA GLY A 87 15.45 -0.28 -10.48
C GLY A 87 16.81 -0.31 -9.80
N ASN A 88 17.29 -1.52 -9.50
CA ASN A 88 18.70 -1.69 -9.18
C ASN A 88 19.59 -1.40 -10.42
N GLN A 89 20.91 -1.39 -10.23
CA GLN A 89 21.86 -1.02 -11.30
C GLN A 89 21.69 -1.87 -12.57
N GLN A 90 21.44 -3.17 -12.43
CA GLN A 90 21.28 -4.08 -13.56
C GLN A 90 19.97 -3.79 -14.30
N GLN A 91 18.85 -3.70 -13.57
CA GLN A 91 17.54 -3.37 -14.13
C GLN A 91 17.54 -1.99 -14.81
N CYS A 92 18.18 -1.00 -14.20
CA CYS A 92 18.30 0.34 -14.79
C CYS A 92 19.08 0.33 -16.11
N THR A 93 20.19 -0.41 -16.14
CA THR A 93 21.04 -0.51 -17.34
C THR A 93 20.27 -1.20 -18.46
N GLU A 94 19.56 -2.28 -18.15
CA GLU A 94 18.78 -3.01 -19.13
C GLU A 94 17.58 -2.19 -19.63
N ALA A 95 16.86 -1.52 -18.74
CA ALA A 95 15.73 -0.69 -19.12
C ALA A 95 16.15 0.46 -20.06
N LYS A 96 17.30 1.09 -19.81
CA LYS A 96 17.89 2.11 -20.69
C LYS A 96 18.27 1.52 -22.05
N TYR A 97 18.93 0.37 -22.06
CA TYR A 97 19.25 -0.33 -23.31
C TYR A 97 17.99 -0.62 -24.13
N LEU A 98 16.92 -1.12 -23.50
CA LEU A 98 15.67 -1.37 -24.20
C LEU A 98 15.05 -0.08 -24.73
N LEU A 99 15.01 1.00 -23.93
CA LEU A 99 14.49 2.31 -24.35
C LEU A 99 15.20 2.87 -25.60
N ASP A 100 16.52 2.70 -25.68
CA ASP A 100 17.32 3.17 -26.82
C ASP A 100 17.04 2.37 -28.11
N ASN A 101 16.42 1.19 -27.99
CA ASN A 101 16.12 0.27 -29.10
C ASN A 101 14.61 0.16 -29.42
N ILE A 102 13.76 1.01 -28.83
CA ILE A 102 12.31 1.06 -29.14
C ILE A 102 12.02 1.71 -30.48
#